data_AF-A0A926W9M6-F1
#
_entry.id   AF-A0A926W9M6-F1
#
_cell.length_a   1.000
_cell.length_b   1.000
_cell.length_c   1.000
_cell.angle_alpha   90.00
_cell.angle_beta   90.00
_cell.angle_gamma   90.00
#
_symmetry.space_group_name_H-M   'P 1'
#
loop_
_entity.id
_entity.type
_entity.pdbx_description
1 polymer ?
#
loop_
_entity_poly.entity_id
_entity_poly.type
_entity_poly.pdbx_seq_one_letter_code
_entity_poly.pdbx_strand_id
1 'polypeptide(L)'
;MSQLTGRQEGTPRADLLSGIVELSGLTDLAEAAIVNASIVTFSGDDTIKGTATVVSSEGSAKADGIKSSSLDAGSGNDVFTVKANATGAEQALAYGVRWASLRGGSGIDTFSIFAEATSPNLAKSYGLYQASVFGGNGRDAIKITSVAGGEQPESYGTYKAAIFGENGNDTITVSSTGNGSLAGQVYGVYGGQVSGGNGNDTLAVKSISTGVNTASSVGVYAASIEGGRGNDTIRILGDSRGVFSGNGFGLQGGTVSGGSGNDVITISGFGSGRGANGTGVDGGSVSGGSGNDRVTISGTGSGGNGGSGIGLSRGSIDMGEGNDTITISSSAFGSLGLGSTAVNESTVRGGDGNDVIAITAIAKSSNPILGTASGVSKSQVDGGRGDDLIRISAQVGDSFLLGYGVSQSKVNGGDGNDVITISGTTLALDDALIYGGKGNDVFNTGRGDGTIDGGAGKDLIFLDFFDAATMTIMAQGNKGLQITGAVEVAGKPVGWSQTILNMEQFQVGSTIFTTAVEAAAFLQPA
;
A
#
# COMPACT_ATOMS: atom_id res chain seq x y z
N MET A 1 -14.65 34.96 -24.68
CA MET A 1 -14.12 34.45 -23.39
C MET A 1 -15.07 34.91 -22.31
N SER A 2 -15.72 34.00 -21.60
CA SER A 2 -16.57 34.37 -20.47
C SER A 2 -16.12 33.57 -19.26
N GLN A 3 -15.35 34.24 -18.42
CA GLN A 3 -15.11 33.80 -17.06
C GLN A 3 -16.41 33.94 -16.26
N LEU A 4 -16.72 32.96 -15.42
CA LEU A 4 -17.86 33.00 -14.52
C LEU A 4 -17.43 33.52 -13.15
N THR A 5 -18.09 34.57 -12.65
CA THR A 5 -17.77 35.23 -11.38
C THR A 5 -19.02 35.63 -10.62
N GLY A 6 -18.87 35.98 -9.34
CA GLY A 6 -19.96 36.53 -8.52
C GLY A 6 -21.02 35.50 -8.15
N ARG A 7 -22.21 35.98 -7.76
CA ARG A 7 -23.33 35.12 -7.36
C ARG A 7 -24.10 34.65 -8.59
N GLN A 8 -24.32 33.34 -8.69
CA GLN A 8 -25.16 32.70 -9.69
C GLN A 8 -26.20 31.86 -8.95
N GLU A 9 -27.47 32.05 -9.28
CA GLU A 9 -28.58 31.27 -8.71
C GLU A 9 -29.26 30.51 -9.83
N GLY A 10 -29.44 29.21 -9.61
CA GLY A 10 -30.17 28.33 -10.51
C GLY A 10 -31.68 28.51 -10.41
N THR A 11 -32.39 27.61 -11.06
CA THR A 11 -33.84 27.47 -11.03
C THR A 11 -34.23 26.09 -10.49
N PRO A 12 -35.54 25.81 -10.29
CA PRO A 12 -35.99 24.45 -9.99
C PRO A 12 -35.98 23.50 -11.19
N ARG A 13 -35.26 23.83 -12.27
CA ARG A 13 -35.10 23.02 -13.49
C ARG A 13 -33.61 22.89 -13.78
N ALA A 14 -33.27 21.92 -14.61
CA ALA A 14 -31.90 21.73 -15.11
C ALA A 14 -31.29 23.04 -15.66
N ASP A 15 -30.19 23.44 -15.04
CA ASP A 15 -29.39 24.62 -15.36
C ASP A 15 -28.07 24.24 -16.01
N LEU A 16 -27.55 25.12 -16.87
CA LEU A 16 -26.21 25.01 -17.46
C LEU A 16 -25.39 26.26 -17.16
N LEU A 17 -24.39 26.12 -16.29
CA LEU A 17 -23.47 27.19 -15.91
C LEU A 17 -22.08 26.90 -16.47
N SER A 18 -21.57 27.75 -17.36
CA SER A 18 -20.31 27.48 -18.06
C SER A 18 -19.36 28.67 -18.07
N GLY A 19 -18.19 28.51 -17.45
CA GLY A 19 -17.01 29.36 -17.63
C GLY A 19 -16.05 28.71 -18.63
N ILE A 20 -15.74 29.39 -19.73
CA ILE A 20 -14.77 28.90 -20.74
C ILE A 20 -13.81 30.03 -21.10
N VAL A 21 -12.53 29.76 -20.89
CA VAL A 21 -11.45 30.69 -21.22
C VAL A 21 -10.33 29.96 -21.98
N GLU A 22 -9.92 30.58 -23.08
CA GLU A 22 -8.82 30.15 -23.93
C GLU A 22 -7.91 31.34 -24.17
N LEU A 23 -6.68 31.27 -23.66
CA LEU A 23 -5.71 32.35 -23.69
C LEU A 23 -4.41 31.85 -24.31
N SER A 24 -3.93 32.56 -25.33
CA SER A 24 -2.67 32.25 -26.01
C SER A 24 -1.86 33.51 -26.26
N GLY A 25 -0.55 33.46 -26.07
CA GLY A 25 0.32 34.62 -26.23
C GLY A 25 1.80 34.32 -26.02
N LEU A 26 2.63 35.36 -26.13
CA LEU A 26 4.09 35.23 -26.03
C LEU A 26 4.57 35.28 -24.57
N THR A 27 3.97 36.12 -23.73
CA THR A 27 4.43 36.40 -22.35
C THR A 27 3.90 35.41 -21.32
N ASP A 28 4.16 35.67 -20.04
CA ASP A 28 3.46 35.00 -18.95
C ASP A 28 1.95 35.21 -19.04
N LEU A 29 1.19 34.12 -18.85
CA LEU A 29 -0.27 34.11 -18.94
C LEU A 29 -0.86 33.34 -17.76
N ALA A 30 -1.94 33.87 -17.19
CA ALA A 30 -2.64 33.24 -16.09
C ALA A 30 -4.14 33.51 -16.19
N GLU A 31 -4.97 32.48 -16.11
CA GLU A 31 -6.42 32.65 -16.23
C GLU A 31 -7.23 31.58 -15.51
N ALA A 32 -8.45 31.94 -15.11
CA ALA A 32 -9.39 31.06 -14.42
C ALA A 32 -10.75 30.99 -15.14
N ALA A 33 -11.36 29.81 -15.23
CA ALA A 33 -12.66 29.67 -15.89
C ALA A 33 -13.83 30.10 -14.99
N ILE A 34 -13.81 29.65 -13.73
CA ILE A 34 -14.74 30.07 -12.67
C ILE A 34 -13.90 30.63 -11.52
N VAL A 35 -14.15 31.88 -11.11
CA VAL A 35 -13.36 32.52 -10.06
C VAL A 35 -14.20 33.42 -9.17
N ASN A 36 -13.96 33.35 -7.85
CA ASN A 36 -14.68 34.15 -6.86
C ASN A 36 -16.21 34.05 -7.05
N ALA A 37 -16.68 32.85 -7.38
CA ALA A 37 -18.08 32.58 -7.67
C ALA A 37 -18.77 31.91 -6.47
N SER A 38 -20.04 32.24 -6.28
CA SER A 38 -20.96 31.53 -5.40
C SER A 38 -22.10 31.05 -6.27
N ILE A 39 -22.12 29.75 -6.56
CA ILE A 39 -23.11 29.12 -7.41
C ILE A 39 -23.97 28.21 -6.53
N VAL A 40 -25.28 28.40 -6.59
CA VAL A 40 -26.25 27.51 -5.95
C VAL A 40 -27.29 27.16 -6.99
N THR A 41 -27.38 25.89 -7.37
CA THR A 41 -28.51 25.36 -8.12
C THR A 41 -29.46 24.64 -7.16
N PHE A 42 -30.76 24.64 -7.46
CA PHE A 42 -31.78 24.24 -6.48
C PHE A 42 -32.20 22.79 -6.69
N SER A 43 -32.92 22.54 -7.77
CA SER A 43 -33.42 21.21 -8.12
C SER A 43 -33.38 21.00 -9.62
N GLY A 44 -33.12 19.76 -10.06
CA GLY A 44 -32.99 19.42 -11.48
C GLY A 44 -31.62 18.81 -11.75
N ASP A 45 -31.45 18.18 -12.91
CA ASP A 45 -30.15 17.62 -13.29
C ASP A 45 -29.28 18.74 -13.88
N ASP A 46 -28.46 19.37 -13.04
CA ASP A 46 -27.70 20.57 -13.36
C ASP A 46 -26.32 20.25 -13.93
N THR A 47 -25.77 21.15 -14.74
CA THR A 47 -24.42 21.02 -15.29
C THR A 47 -23.60 22.28 -15.03
N ILE A 48 -22.48 22.11 -14.32
CA ILE A 48 -21.51 23.18 -14.05
C ILE A 48 -20.18 22.86 -14.74
N LYS A 49 -19.75 23.75 -15.62
CA LYS A 49 -18.54 23.58 -16.45
C LYS A 49 -17.53 24.70 -16.25
N GLY A 50 -16.29 24.34 -15.90
CA GLY A 50 -15.16 25.26 -15.83
C GLY A 50 -14.02 24.78 -16.73
N THR A 51 -13.73 25.47 -17.83
CA THR A 51 -12.62 25.13 -18.73
C THR A 51 -11.67 26.29 -18.91
N ALA A 52 -10.41 26.12 -18.51
CA ALA A 52 -9.32 27.06 -18.75
C ALA A 52 -8.22 26.39 -19.58
N THR A 53 -7.88 26.98 -20.73
CA THR A 53 -6.73 26.58 -21.55
C THR A 53 -5.82 27.78 -21.74
N VAL A 54 -4.57 27.66 -21.28
CA VAL A 54 -3.58 28.75 -21.32
C VAL A 54 -2.31 28.26 -21.99
N VAL A 55 -1.88 28.93 -23.06
CA VAL A 55 -0.70 28.59 -23.85
C VAL A 55 0.23 29.80 -23.95
N SER A 56 1.42 29.70 -23.36
CA SER A 56 2.49 30.70 -23.51
C SER A 56 3.65 30.11 -24.33
N SER A 57 4.01 30.77 -25.43
CA SER A 57 5.07 30.30 -26.32
C SER A 57 6.47 30.77 -25.96
N GLU A 58 6.61 31.81 -25.12
CA GLU A 58 7.93 32.30 -24.65
C GLU A 58 8.02 32.40 -23.12
N GLY A 59 6.91 32.32 -22.38
CA GLY A 59 6.87 32.47 -20.92
C GLY A 59 6.18 31.31 -20.19
N SER A 60 5.69 31.63 -19.00
CA SER A 60 4.98 30.72 -18.12
C SER A 60 3.47 30.71 -18.37
N ALA A 61 2.83 29.55 -18.24
CA ALA A 61 1.39 29.40 -18.37
C ALA A 61 0.76 28.91 -17.07
N LYS A 62 -0.35 29.54 -16.65
CA LYS A 62 -1.14 29.12 -15.50
C LYS A 62 -2.63 29.03 -15.84
N ALA A 63 -3.22 27.86 -15.64
CA ALA A 63 -4.64 27.62 -15.86
C ALA A 63 -5.32 27.16 -14.56
N ASP A 64 -6.43 27.80 -14.21
CA ASP A 64 -7.30 27.40 -13.11
C ASP A 64 -8.70 27.04 -13.67
N GLY A 65 -9.17 25.80 -13.49
CA GLY A 65 -10.53 25.43 -13.88
C GLY A 65 -11.55 26.13 -12.98
N ILE A 66 -11.42 25.93 -11.68
CA ILE A 66 -12.19 26.64 -10.64
C ILE A 66 -11.24 27.16 -9.57
N LYS A 67 -11.42 28.42 -9.17
CA LYS A 67 -10.58 29.09 -8.17
C LYS A 67 -11.43 29.86 -7.15
N SER A 68 -11.14 29.70 -5.86
CA SER A 68 -11.70 30.56 -4.80
C SER A 68 -13.24 30.68 -4.86
N SER A 69 -13.93 29.56 -5.07
CA SER A 69 -15.37 29.54 -5.35
C SER A 69 -16.11 28.50 -4.49
N SER A 70 -17.42 28.70 -4.31
CA SER A 70 -18.31 27.76 -3.63
C SER A 70 -19.44 27.38 -4.58
N LEU A 71 -19.56 26.10 -4.89
CA LEU A 71 -20.57 25.56 -5.80
C LEU A 71 -21.39 24.50 -5.06
N ASP A 72 -22.70 24.62 -5.11
CA ASP A 72 -23.67 23.70 -4.51
C ASP A 72 -24.74 23.41 -5.55
N ALA A 73 -24.89 22.13 -5.94
CA ALA A 73 -25.84 21.75 -7.00
C ALA A 73 -27.26 21.40 -6.47
N GLY A 74 -27.42 21.25 -5.16
CA GLY A 74 -28.73 21.04 -4.56
C GLY A 74 -29.25 19.61 -4.75
N SER A 75 -30.24 19.41 -5.61
CA SER A 75 -30.91 18.11 -5.77
C SER A 75 -31.12 17.74 -7.23
N GLY A 76 -30.83 16.50 -7.60
CA GLY A 76 -30.84 16.06 -8.99
C GLY A 76 -29.62 15.19 -9.26
N ASN A 77 -29.45 14.75 -10.50
CA ASN A 77 -28.23 14.05 -10.91
C ASN A 77 -27.31 15.05 -11.60
N ASP A 78 -26.44 15.67 -10.82
CA ASP A 78 -25.69 16.84 -11.22
C ASP A 78 -24.33 16.49 -11.81
N VAL A 79 -23.84 17.34 -12.71
CA VAL A 79 -22.59 17.11 -13.45
C VAL A 79 -21.64 18.30 -13.33
N PHE A 80 -20.49 18.05 -12.71
CA PHE A 80 -19.36 18.97 -12.65
C PHE A 80 -18.27 18.55 -13.64
N THR A 81 -18.02 19.37 -14.66
CA THR A 81 -16.92 19.15 -15.63
C THR A 81 -15.89 20.27 -15.52
N VAL A 82 -14.71 19.95 -15.00
CA VAL A 82 -13.63 20.90 -14.79
C VAL A 82 -12.38 20.51 -15.56
N LYS A 83 -11.85 21.43 -16.37
CA LYS A 83 -10.63 21.22 -17.17
C LYS A 83 -9.69 22.42 -17.04
N ALA A 84 -8.44 22.16 -16.70
CA ALA A 84 -7.37 23.15 -16.70
C ALA A 84 -6.16 22.64 -17.51
N ASN A 85 -5.84 23.31 -18.61
CA ASN A 85 -4.68 22.98 -19.44
C ASN A 85 -3.71 24.17 -19.45
N ALA A 86 -2.47 23.95 -19.04
CA ALA A 86 -1.40 24.93 -19.10
C ALA A 86 -0.26 24.40 -19.99
N THR A 87 0.16 25.16 -21.00
CA THR A 87 1.34 24.86 -21.80
C THR A 87 2.25 26.09 -21.81
N GLY A 88 3.45 25.98 -21.23
CA GLY A 88 4.38 27.11 -21.11
C GLY A 88 5.79 26.74 -21.55
N ALA A 89 6.47 27.67 -22.21
CA ALA A 89 7.85 27.51 -22.65
C ALA A 89 8.83 27.46 -21.46
N GLU A 90 8.53 28.16 -20.36
CA GLU A 90 9.37 28.16 -19.16
C GLU A 90 8.80 27.28 -18.04
N GLN A 91 7.54 27.52 -17.66
CA GLN A 91 6.82 26.78 -16.62
C GLN A 91 5.35 26.59 -16.99
N ALA A 92 4.75 25.49 -16.54
CA ALA A 92 3.31 25.28 -16.64
C ALA A 92 2.70 24.90 -15.29
N LEU A 93 1.61 25.57 -14.92
CA LEU A 93 0.87 25.39 -13.68
C LEU A 93 -0.61 25.15 -13.98
N ALA A 94 -1.11 23.95 -13.76
CA ALA A 94 -2.52 23.63 -13.96
C ALA A 94 -3.20 23.24 -12.64
N TYR A 95 -4.34 23.88 -12.35
CA TYR A 95 -5.18 23.57 -11.21
C TYR A 95 -6.58 23.24 -11.70
N GLY A 96 -7.04 22.00 -11.51
CA GLY A 96 -8.44 21.64 -11.78
C GLY A 96 -9.35 22.48 -10.88
N VAL A 97 -9.23 22.27 -9.58
CA VAL A 97 -9.93 23.05 -8.55
C VAL A 97 -8.93 23.53 -7.49
N ARG A 98 -8.98 24.83 -7.16
CA ARG A 98 -8.10 25.44 -6.15
C ARG A 98 -8.86 26.35 -5.18
N TRP A 99 -8.66 26.13 -3.87
CA TRP A 99 -9.28 26.93 -2.81
C TRP A 99 -10.80 27.05 -2.95
N ALA A 100 -11.45 25.96 -3.36
CA ALA A 100 -12.87 25.95 -3.67
C ALA A 100 -13.56 24.74 -3.05
N SER A 101 -14.88 24.82 -2.96
CA SER A 101 -15.76 23.75 -2.48
C SER A 101 -16.80 23.44 -3.53
N LEU A 102 -17.00 22.15 -3.81
CA LEU A 102 -17.99 21.63 -4.73
C LEU A 102 -18.88 20.64 -3.97
N ARG A 103 -20.20 20.78 -4.07
CA ARG A 103 -21.18 19.88 -3.46
C ARG A 103 -22.19 19.44 -4.52
N GLY A 104 -22.43 18.13 -4.61
CA GLY A 104 -23.45 17.53 -5.49
C GLY A 104 -24.82 17.69 -4.86
N GLY A 105 -24.98 17.12 -3.66
CA GLY A 105 -26.14 17.35 -2.82
C GLY A 105 -26.98 16.09 -2.67
N SER A 106 -28.09 15.94 -3.38
CA SER A 106 -28.85 14.69 -3.37
C SER A 106 -29.15 14.20 -4.78
N GLY A 107 -28.86 12.93 -5.06
CA GLY A 107 -29.06 12.29 -6.35
C GLY A 107 -27.79 11.53 -6.75
N ILE A 108 -27.59 11.27 -8.04
CA ILE A 108 -26.40 10.56 -8.54
C ILE A 108 -25.53 11.59 -9.24
N ASP A 109 -24.53 12.10 -8.51
CA ASP A 109 -23.72 13.22 -8.95
C ASP A 109 -22.41 12.76 -9.58
N THR A 110 -21.94 13.48 -10.58
CA THR A 110 -20.70 13.17 -11.30
C THR A 110 -19.75 14.36 -11.31
N PHE A 111 -18.53 14.13 -10.82
CA PHE A 111 -17.45 15.09 -10.85
C PHE A 111 -16.32 14.57 -11.74
N SER A 112 -16.01 15.30 -12.80
CA SER A 112 -14.87 15.02 -13.69
C SER A 112 -13.93 16.21 -13.68
N ILE A 113 -12.84 16.10 -12.92
CA ILE A 113 -11.85 17.16 -12.73
C ILE A 113 -10.52 16.74 -13.37
N PHE A 114 -10.05 17.53 -14.32
CA PHE A 114 -8.84 17.27 -15.09
C PHE A 114 -7.90 18.49 -15.06
N ALA A 115 -6.63 18.24 -14.71
CA ALA A 115 -5.56 19.24 -14.76
C ALA A 115 -4.36 18.69 -15.54
N GLU A 116 -3.90 19.43 -16.54
CA GLU A 116 -2.74 19.08 -17.36
C GLU A 116 -1.78 20.26 -17.50
N ALA A 117 -0.52 20.02 -17.15
CA ALA A 117 0.56 21.00 -17.30
C ALA A 117 1.67 20.41 -18.18
N THR A 118 2.09 21.17 -19.19
CA THR A 118 3.17 20.77 -20.11
C THR A 118 4.18 21.90 -20.26
N SER A 119 5.45 21.63 -19.98
CA SER A 119 6.54 22.57 -20.16
C SER A 119 7.85 21.82 -20.39
N PRO A 120 8.79 22.28 -21.24
CA PRO A 120 10.07 21.61 -21.37
C PRO A 120 10.84 21.58 -20.03
N ASN A 121 10.68 22.55 -19.14
CA ASN A 121 11.40 22.59 -17.87
C ASN A 121 10.53 22.02 -16.72
N LEU A 122 9.70 22.88 -16.11
CA LEU A 122 8.93 22.57 -14.90
C LEU A 122 7.44 22.58 -15.20
N ALA A 123 6.80 21.43 -15.03
CA ALA A 123 5.35 21.29 -15.17
C ALA A 123 4.76 20.82 -13.84
N LYS A 124 3.81 21.59 -13.30
CA LYS A 124 3.07 21.23 -12.09
C LYS A 124 1.58 21.15 -12.34
N SER A 125 0.97 20.04 -11.98
CA SER A 125 -0.48 19.85 -12.08
C SER A 125 -1.09 19.39 -10.76
N TYR A 126 -2.26 19.95 -10.46
CA TYR A 126 -3.05 19.65 -9.28
C TYR A 126 -4.49 19.40 -9.72
N GLY A 127 -4.99 18.18 -9.51
CA GLY A 127 -6.42 17.91 -9.71
C GLY A 127 -7.24 18.74 -8.70
N LEU A 128 -6.96 18.55 -7.41
CA LEU A 128 -7.45 19.38 -6.31
C LEU A 128 -6.28 20.01 -5.52
N TYR A 129 -6.34 21.31 -5.25
CA TYR A 129 -5.38 22.02 -4.40
C TYR A 129 -6.10 22.77 -3.29
N GLN A 130 -5.92 22.31 -2.04
CA GLN A 130 -6.55 22.92 -0.86
C GLN A 130 -8.04 23.20 -1.10
N ALA A 131 -8.73 22.18 -1.60
CA ALA A 131 -10.12 22.23 -2.04
C ALA A 131 -10.91 21.09 -1.41
N SER A 132 -12.22 21.13 -1.57
CA SER A 132 -13.12 20.08 -1.08
C SER A 132 -14.15 19.70 -2.16
N VAL A 133 -14.44 18.41 -2.25
CA VAL A 133 -15.52 17.84 -3.06
C VAL A 133 -16.38 16.96 -2.15
N PHE A 134 -17.69 17.15 -2.18
CA PHE A 134 -18.67 16.36 -1.46
C PHE A 134 -19.66 15.80 -2.48
N GLY A 135 -19.80 14.46 -2.53
CA GLY A 135 -20.80 13.77 -3.33
C GLY A 135 -22.19 14.14 -2.83
N GLY A 136 -22.51 13.69 -1.62
CA GLY A 136 -23.77 13.99 -0.96
C GLY A 136 -24.56 12.72 -0.69
N ASN A 137 -25.85 12.74 -0.99
CA ASN A 137 -26.68 11.54 -0.88
C ASN A 137 -26.90 10.92 -2.26
N GLY A 138 -26.42 9.70 -2.45
CA GLY A 138 -26.78 8.84 -3.55
C GLY A 138 -25.62 7.98 -4.00
N ARG A 139 -25.42 7.83 -5.31
CA ARG A 139 -24.31 7.03 -5.83
C ARG A 139 -23.47 7.95 -6.68
N ASP A 140 -22.43 8.49 -6.08
CA ASP A 140 -21.68 9.57 -6.69
C ASP A 140 -20.40 9.04 -7.34
N ALA A 141 -20.01 9.68 -8.44
CA ALA A 141 -18.82 9.36 -9.19
C ALA A 141 -17.86 10.55 -9.17
N ILE A 142 -16.81 10.46 -8.36
CA ILE A 142 -15.80 11.52 -8.22
C ILE A 142 -14.51 11.08 -8.89
N LYS A 143 -14.17 11.70 -10.02
CA LYS A 143 -12.95 11.42 -10.78
C LYS A 143 -12.04 12.63 -10.87
N ILE A 144 -10.85 12.49 -10.30
CA ILE A 144 -9.78 13.48 -10.30
C ILE A 144 -8.59 12.96 -11.10
N THR A 145 -8.18 13.70 -12.12
CA THR A 145 -7.01 13.38 -12.94
C THR A 145 -6.05 14.57 -13.00
N SER A 146 -4.77 14.29 -12.75
CA SER A 146 -3.68 15.24 -12.85
C SER A 146 -2.58 14.69 -13.75
N VAL A 147 -2.06 15.49 -14.69
CA VAL A 147 -1.00 15.11 -15.63
C VAL A 147 0.04 16.21 -15.72
N ALA A 148 1.32 15.87 -15.55
CA ALA A 148 2.44 16.80 -15.73
C ALA A 148 3.45 16.21 -16.73
N GLY A 149 3.84 16.99 -17.74
CA GLY A 149 4.81 16.62 -18.76
C GLY A 149 5.95 17.64 -18.87
N GLY A 150 7.20 17.19 -18.77
CA GLY A 150 8.37 18.07 -18.86
C GLY A 150 9.66 17.44 -18.39
N GLU A 151 10.75 18.20 -18.24
CA GLU A 151 11.97 17.67 -17.63
C GLU A 151 11.74 17.25 -16.17
N GLN A 152 11.09 18.11 -15.37
CA GLN A 152 10.80 17.89 -13.94
C GLN A 152 9.29 17.95 -13.66
N PRO A 153 8.53 16.88 -13.93
CA PRO A 153 7.09 16.88 -13.71
C PRO A 153 6.76 16.70 -12.22
N GLU A 154 5.86 17.54 -11.71
CA GLU A 154 5.20 17.35 -10.43
C GLU A 154 3.69 17.20 -10.65
N SER A 155 3.11 16.06 -10.30
CA SER A 155 1.67 15.83 -10.47
C SER A 155 1.05 15.34 -9.18
N TYR A 156 0.00 16.04 -8.76
CA TYR A 156 -0.78 15.74 -7.56
C TYR A 156 -2.22 15.50 -7.98
N GLY A 157 -2.76 14.32 -7.69
CA GLY A 157 -4.20 14.08 -7.84
C GLY A 157 -4.93 15.01 -6.88
N THR A 158 -4.57 14.95 -5.61
CA THR A 158 -4.95 15.92 -4.58
C THR A 158 -3.73 16.43 -3.80
N TYR A 159 -3.79 17.70 -3.38
CA TYR A 159 -2.80 18.33 -2.51
C TYR A 159 -3.50 19.05 -1.36
N LYS A 160 -3.40 18.48 -0.16
CA LYS A 160 -4.01 18.99 1.08
C LYS A 160 -5.50 19.30 0.90
N ALA A 161 -6.19 18.43 0.20
CA ALA A 161 -7.58 18.56 -0.18
C ALA A 161 -8.40 17.41 0.41
N ALA A 162 -9.72 17.57 0.42
CA ALA A 162 -10.64 16.58 0.96
C ALA A 162 -11.66 16.13 -0.08
N ILE A 163 -11.97 14.84 -0.10
CA ILE A 163 -13.03 14.24 -0.93
C ILE A 163 -13.90 13.38 -0.03
N PHE A 164 -15.21 13.58 -0.08
CA PHE A 164 -16.18 12.82 0.68
C PHE A 164 -17.27 12.30 -0.26
N GLY A 165 -17.54 11.00 -0.27
CA GLY A 165 -18.72 10.42 -0.91
C GLY A 165 -20.00 10.79 -0.14
N GLU A 166 -19.93 10.65 1.19
CA GLU A 166 -20.99 10.89 2.18
C GLU A 166 -21.98 9.72 2.32
N ASN A 167 -23.12 9.71 1.63
CA ASN A 167 -24.12 8.63 1.78
C ASN A 167 -24.42 7.95 0.46
N GLY A 168 -24.45 6.62 0.51
CA GLY A 168 -24.71 5.71 -0.58
C GLY A 168 -23.42 5.14 -1.16
N ASN A 169 -23.50 4.43 -2.29
CA ASN A 169 -22.38 3.60 -2.75
C ASN A 169 -21.56 4.37 -3.78
N ASP A 170 -20.50 5.02 -3.33
CA ASP A 170 -19.75 6.00 -4.11
C ASP A 170 -18.53 5.39 -4.81
N THR A 171 -18.13 6.02 -5.89
CA THR A 171 -16.88 5.69 -6.61
C THR A 171 -15.98 6.90 -6.66
N ILE A 172 -14.86 6.82 -5.94
CA ILE A 172 -13.86 7.89 -5.88
C ILE A 172 -12.58 7.41 -6.54
N THR A 173 -12.18 8.06 -7.63
CA THR A 173 -10.94 7.77 -8.35
C THR A 173 -10.04 8.99 -8.39
N VAL A 174 -8.83 8.88 -7.84
CA VAL A 174 -7.79 9.89 -7.88
C VAL A 174 -6.60 9.34 -8.67
N SER A 175 -6.22 10.02 -9.75
CA SER A 175 -5.12 9.63 -10.62
C SER A 175 -4.15 10.78 -10.86
N SER A 176 -2.85 10.50 -10.75
CA SER A 176 -1.79 11.42 -11.12
C SER A 176 -0.76 10.76 -12.02
N THR A 177 -0.23 11.53 -12.96
CA THR A 177 0.77 11.05 -13.92
C THR A 177 1.83 12.11 -14.16
N GLY A 178 3.09 11.75 -13.95
CA GLY A 178 4.25 12.58 -14.29
C GLY A 178 5.08 11.89 -15.36
N ASN A 179 5.31 12.57 -16.48
CA ASN A 179 6.13 12.08 -17.58
C ASN A 179 7.31 13.03 -17.79
N GLY A 180 8.53 12.57 -17.48
CA GLY A 180 9.68 13.45 -17.64
C GLY A 180 11.02 12.78 -17.81
N SER A 181 12.02 13.56 -18.19
CA SER A 181 13.38 13.07 -18.42
C SER A 181 14.24 13.07 -17.14
N LEU A 182 13.95 13.98 -16.19
CA LEU A 182 14.67 14.12 -14.92
C LEU A 182 13.82 13.65 -13.73
N ALA A 183 14.21 14.11 -12.52
CA ALA A 183 13.53 13.75 -11.29
C ALA A 183 12.13 14.35 -11.22
N GLY A 184 11.11 13.49 -11.24
CA GLY A 184 9.71 13.87 -11.09
C GLY A 184 9.11 13.33 -9.79
N GLN A 185 8.15 14.07 -9.23
CA GLN A 185 7.40 13.63 -8.05
C GLN A 185 5.92 13.53 -8.38
N VAL A 186 5.35 12.34 -8.17
CA VAL A 186 3.95 12.08 -8.49
C VAL A 186 3.25 11.55 -7.27
N TYR A 187 2.17 12.20 -6.86
CA TYR A 187 1.38 11.84 -5.69
C TYR A 187 -0.07 11.63 -6.09
N GLY A 188 -0.68 10.52 -5.70
CA GLY A 188 -2.13 10.35 -5.86
C GLY A 188 -2.84 11.30 -4.91
N VAL A 189 -2.66 11.08 -3.61
CA VAL A 189 -3.15 11.94 -2.52
C VAL A 189 -1.97 12.42 -1.69
N TYR A 190 -1.72 13.73 -1.68
CA TYR A 190 -0.68 14.34 -0.86
C TYR A 190 -1.31 15.15 0.28
N GLY A 191 -1.33 14.59 1.49
CA GLY A 191 -2.05 15.17 2.61
C GLY A 191 -3.56 15.29 2.38
N GLY A 192 -4.31 15.50 3.46
CA GLY A 192 -5.77 15.61 3.42
C GLY A 192 -6.47 14.26 3.61
N GLN A 193 -7.66 14.12 3.04
CA GLN A 193 -8.55 12.99 3.31
C GLN A 193 -9.34 12.57 2.08
N VAL A 194 -9.54 11.27 1.91
CA VAL A 194 -10.55 10.70 1.01
C VAL A 194 -11.40 9.74 1.84
N SER A 195 -12.71 9.96 1.87
CA SER A 195 -13.64 9.11 2.60
C SER A 195 -14.81 8.70 1.71
N GLY A 196 -15.15 7.41 1.73
CA GLY A 196 -16.36 6.87 1.11
C GLY A 196 -17.59 7.38 1.85
N GLY A 197 -17.75 7.00 3.11
CA GLY A 197 -18.82 7.47 3.99
C GLY A 197 -19.70 6.32 4.44
N ASN A 198 -21.00 6.40 4.23
CA ASN A 198 -21.92 5.28 4.46
C ASN A 198 -22.28 4.65 3.12
N GLY A 199 -22.13 3.35 2.96
CA GLY A 199 -22.43 2.62 1.74
C GLY A 199 -21.30 1.67 1.39
N ASN A 200 -21.45 0.92 0.30
CA ASN A 200 -20.36 0.08 -0.19
C ASN A 200 -19.59 0.88 -1.23
N ASP A 201 -18.47 1.45 -0.83
CA ASP A 201 -17.72 2.44 -1.59
C ASP A 201 -16.53 1.82 -2.33
N THR A 202 -16.13 2.45 -3.44
CA THR A 202 -14.94 2.09 -4.18
C THR A 202 -13.98 3.27 -4.27
N LEU A 203 -12.83 3.15 -3.61
CA LEU A 203 -11.80 4.17 -3.52
C LEU A 203 -10.55 3.69 -4.27
N ALA A 204 -10.18 4.40 -5.34
CA ALA A 204 -9.02 4.07 -6.16
C ALA A 204 -8.06 5.25 -6.25
N VAL A 205 -6.85 5.08 -5.71
CA VAL A 205 -5.76 6.05 -5.79
C VAL A 205 -4.62 5.48 -6.61
N LYS A 206 -4.22 6.22 -7.64
CA LYS A 206 -3.17 5.79 -8.56
C LYS A 206 -2.20 6.93 -8.87
N SER A 207 -0.93 6.69 -8.64
CA SER A 207 0.15 7.57 -9.09
C SER A 207 1.06 6.82 -10.06
N ILE A 208 1.39 7.44 -11.19
CA ILE A 208 2.35 6.91 -12.16
C ILE A 208 3.43 7.95 -12.43
N SER A 209 4.69 7.59 -12.20
CA SER A 209 5.84 8.39 -12.65
C SER A 209 6.63 7.62 -13.71
N THR A 210 6.91 8.25 -14.84
CA THR A 210 7.81 7.71 -15.86
C THR A 210 8.98 8.66 -16.08
N GLY A 211 10.19 8.11 -16.21
CA GLY A 211 11.32 8.93 -16.63
C GLY A 211 12.66 8.24 -16.82
N VAL A 212 13.62 8.99 -17.37
CA VAL A 212 14.96 8.45 -17.66
C VAL A 212 15.78 8.36 -16.36
N ASN A 213 15.85 9.43 -15.57
CA ASN A 213 16.65 9.46 -14.33
C ASN A 213 15.90 8.86 -13.13
N THR A 214 15.46 9.69 -12.19
CA THR A 214 14.85 9.27 -10.92
C THR A 214 13.34 9.50 -10.96
N ALA A 215 12.56 8.45 -11.14
CA ALA A 215 11.11 8.53 -11.03
C ALA A 215 10.68 8.25 -9.58
N SER A 216 9.77 9.07 -9.03
CA SER A 216 9.19 8.83 -7.71
C SER A 216 7.67 8.94 -7.79
N SER A 217 6.99 7.90 -7.31
CA SER A 217 5.54 7.79 -7.33
C SER A 217 5.04 7.31 -5.98
N VAL A 218 4.13 8.06 -5.37
CA VAL A 218 3.51 7.73 -4.09
C VAL A 218 1.99 7.76 -4.25
N GLY A 219 1.32 6.63 -4.02
CA GLY A 219 -0.14 6.57 -4.09
C GLY A 219 -0.76 7.52 -3.07
N VAL A 220 -0.43 7.32 -1.79
CA VAL A 220 -0.91 8.15 -0.67
C VAL A 220 0.27 8.58 0.19
N TYR A 221 0.42 9.89 0.41
CA TYR A 221 1.48 10.47 1.23
C TYR A 221 0.87 11.26 2.39
N ALA A 222 1.12 10.82 3.63
CA ALA A 222 0.71 11.52 4.86
C ALA A 222 -0.76 12.02 4.86
N ALA A 223 -1.66 11.17 4.37
CA ALA A 223 -3.10 11.45 4.26
C ALA A 223 -3.93 10.30 4.84
N SER A 224 -5.23 10.53 5.03
CA SER A 224 -6.17 9.48 5.45
C SER A 224 -7.04 9.01 4.27
N ILE A 225 -7.17 7.69 4.12
CA ILE A 225 -8.13 7.06 3.22
C ILE A 225 -9.04 6.17 4.07
N GLU A 226 -10.34 6.43 4.04
CA GLU A 226 -11.35 5.74 4.87
C GLU A 226 -12.48 5.21 3.99
N GLY A 227 -12.79 3.92 4.08
CA GLY A 227 -14.00 3.36 3.47
C GLY A 227 -15.24 3.94 4.16
N GLY A 228 -15.39 3.61 5.45
CA GLY A 228 -16.43 4.15 6.31
C GLY A 228 -17.34 3.03 6.81
N ARG A 229 -18.65 3.13 6.57
CA ARG A 229 -19.59 2.06 6.90
C ARG A 229 -20.03 1.35 5.63
N GLY A 230 -19.93 0.04 5.59
CA GLY A 230 -20.34 -0.80 4.49
C GLY A 230 -19.18 -1.68 4.06
N ASN A 231 -19.35 -2.42 2.97
CA ASN A 231 -18.29 -3.27 2.45
C ASN A 231 -17.54 -2.50 1.36
N ASP A 232 -16.38 -1.96 1.72
CA ASP A 232 -15.63 -1.02 0.91
C ASP A 232 -14.49 -1.70 0.15
N THR A 233 -14.12 -1.11 -0.98
CA THR A 233 -12.96 -1.53 -1.75
C THR A 233 -11.99 -0.37 -1.90
N ILE A 234 -10.80 -0.50 -1.29
CA ILE A 234 -9.74 0.51 -1.32
C ILE A 234 -8.56 -0.05 -2.13
N ARG A 235 -8.15 0.66 -3.18
CA ARG A 235 -6.99 0.31 -4.02
C ARG A 235 -6.04 1.49 -4.13
N ILE A 236 -4.81 1.28 -3.68
CA ILE A 236 -3.74 2.28 -3.71
C ILE A 236 -2.56 1.74 -4.49
N LEU A 237 -2.11 2.49 -5.50
CA LEU A 237 -0.96 2.13 -6.33
C LEU A 237 0.01 3.30 -6.49
N GLY A 238 1.28 3.07 -6.12
CA GLY A 238 2.41 3.87 -6.56
C GLY A 238 3.26 3.12 -7.57
N ASP A 239 3.17 3.49 -8.85
CA ASP A 239 3.94 2.90 -9.95
C ASP A 239 5.00 3.90 -10.43
N SER A 240 6.28 3.52 -10.32
CA SER A 240 7.41 4.34 -10.73
C SER A 240 8.31 3.60 -11.70
N ARG A 241 8.42 4.13 -12.92
CA ARG A 241 9.15 3.52 -14.03
C ARG A 241 10.33 4.40 -14.47
N GLY A 242 11.43 4.27 -13.73
CA GLY A 242 12.71 4.88 -14.06
C GLY A 242 13.57 3.99 -14.95
N VAL A 243 14.41 4.57 -15.82
CA VAL A 243 15.52 3.83 -16.45
C VAL A 243 16.65 3.67 -15.44
N PHE A 244 17.03 4.76 -14.77
CA PHE A 244 18.08 4.76 -13.78
C PHE A 244 17.59 4.46 -12.38
N SER A 245 16.53 5.08 -11.85
CA SER A 245 15.99 4.76 -10.52
C SER A 245 14.49 5.02 -10.48
N GLY A 246 13.70 4.04 -10.05
CA GLY A 246 12.26 4.19 -9.88
C GLY A 246 11.86 3.75 -8.48
N ASN A 247 11.33 4.69 -7.70
CA ASN A 247 10.81 4.43 -6.37
C ASN A 247 9.29 4.54 -6.37
N GLY A 248 8.61 3.43 -6.15
CA GLY A 248 7.15 3.36 -6.07
C GLY A 248 6.70 3.01 -4.67
N PHE A 249 5.86 3.85 -4.08
CA PHE A 249 5.27 3.68 -2.76
C PHE A 249 3.76 3.59 -2.87
N GLY A 250 3.13 2.56 -2.32
CA GLY A 250 1.67 2.54 -2.20
C GLY A 250 1.22 3.60 -1.19
N LEU A 251 1.60 3.40 0.07
CA LEU A 251 1.35 4.32 1.19
C LEU A 251 2.70 4.74 1.80
N GLN A 252 2.90 6.05 1.97
CA GLN A 252 4.07 6.60 2.67
C GLN A 252 3.59 7.56 3.77
N GLY A 253 3.59 7.07 5.01
CA GLY A 253 2.90 7.70 6.11
C GLY A 253 1.38 7.76 5.91
N GLY A 254 0.66 8.19 6.94
CA GLY A 254 -0.79 8.30 6.90
C GLY A 254 -1.52 7.01 7.29
N THR A 255 -2.80 6.96 6.97
CA THR A 255 -3.76 5.97 7.47
C THR A 255 -4.62 5.45 6.32
N VAL A 256 -4.88 4.14 6.32
CA VAL A 256 -5.87 3.50 5.45
C VAL A 256 -6.76 2.62 6.33
N SER A 257 -8.06 2.86 6.32
CA SER A 257 -9.01 2.08 7.12
C SER A 257 -10.19 1.65 6.26
N GLY A 258 -10.58 0.38 6.37
CA GLY A 258 -11.85 -0.12 5.81
C GLY A 258 -13.02 0.50 6.56
N GLY A 259 -13.05 0.31 7.87
CA GLY A 259 -14.05 0.89 8.76
C GLY A 259 -14.94 -0.20 9.32
N SER A 260 -16.24 -0.14 9.09
CA SER A 260 -17.15 -1.21 9.51
C SER A 260 -17.73 -1.92 8.30
N GLY A 261 -17.66 -3.25 8.26
CA GLY A 261 -18.12 -4.07 7.16
C GLY A 261 -17.04 -5.06 6.75
N ASN A 262 -17.23 -5.76 5.65
CA ASN A 262 -16.21 -6.67 5.12
C ASN A 262 -15.47 -5.97 3.98
N ASP A 263 -14.31 -5.42 4.29
CA ASP A 263 -13.56 -4.51 3.43
C ASP A 263 -12.43 -5.21 2.68
N VAL A 264 -12.11 -4.67 1.50
CA VAL A 264 -10.99 -5.14 0.67
C VAL A 264 -10.01 -3.99 0.46
N ILE A 265 -8.84 -4.10 1.05
CA ILE A 265 -7.77 -3.10 0.96
C ILE A 265 -6.60 -3.69 0.19
N THR A 266 -6.20 -3.05 -0.91
CA THR A 266 -5.01 -3.41 -1.69
C THR A 266 -4.07 -2.23 -1.79
N ILE A 267 -2.83 -2.40 -1.34
CA ILE A 267 -1.79 -1.37 -1.39
C ILE A 267 -0.56 -1.91 -2.10
N SER A 268 -0.14 -1.25 -3.18
CA SER A 268 0.98 -1.71 -4.01
C SER A 268 1.98 -0.59 -4.29
N GLY A 269 3.26 -0.89 -4.11
CA GLY A 269 4.38 -0.07 -4.58
C GLY A 269 5.20 -0.83 -5.62
N PHE A 270 5.40 -0.22 -6.78
CA PHE A 270 6.19 -0.76 -7.87
C PHE A 270 7.29 0.21 -8.28
N GLY A 271 8.54 -0.24 -8.20
CA GLY A 271 9.70 0.51 -8.69
C GLY A 271 10.42 -0.24 -9.80
N SER A 272 10.79 0.45 -10.88
CA SER A 272 11.70 -0.08 -11.90
C SER A 272 12.90 0.81 -12.21
N GLY A 273 14.01 0.20 -12.65
CA GLY A 273 15.27 0.90 -12.95
C GLY A 273 16.48 0.33 -12.18
N ARG A 274 17.68 0.90 -12.32
CA ARG A 274 18.87 0.47 -11.55
C ARG A 274 18.73 0.91 -10.06
N GLY A 275 18.70 -0.02 -9.11
CA GLY A 275 18.48 0.37 -7.70
C GLY A 275 17.02 0.74 -7.40
N ALA A 276 16.07 0.15 -8.10
CA ALA A 276 14.65 0.48 -7.97
C ALA A 276 14.02 -0.11 -6.72
N ASN A 277 13.20 0.69 -6.03
CA ASN A 277 12.54 0.28 -4.79
C ASN A 277 11.02 0.29 -4.99
N GLY A 278 10.37 -0.85 -4.78
CA GLY A 278 8.92 -0.93 -4.67
C GLY A 278 8.53 -1.23 -3.24
N THR A 279 7.83 -0.29 -2.61
CA THR A 279 7.39 -0.42 -1.20
C THR A 279 5.87 -0.33 -1.11
N GLY A 280 5.20 -1.35 -0.58
CA GLY A 280 3.77 -1.32 -0.35
C GLY A 280 3.39 -0.21 0.63
N VAL A 281 3.88 -0.32 1.87
CA VAL A 281 3.65 0.66 2.96
C VAL A 281 4.99 1.03 3.62
N ASP A 282 5.25 2.33 3.81
CA ASP A 282 6.38 2.87 4.58
C ASP A 282 5.89 3.89 5.63
N GLY A 283 6.02 3.60 6.93
CA GLY A 283 5.69 4.56 8.00
C GLY A 283 4.19 4.82 8.23
N GLY A 284 3.29 4.03 7.62
CA GLY A 284 1.84 4.19 7.70
C GLY A 284 1.12 3.13 8.53
N SER A 285 -0.17 3.36 8.78
CA SER A 285 -1.07 2.39 9.44
C SER A 285 -2.17 1.93 8.49
N VAL A 286 -2.50 0.65 8.56
CA VAL A 286 -3.57 0.02 7.80
C VAL A 286 -4.47 -0.74 8.78
N SER A 287 -5.78 -0.57 8.67
CA SER A 287 -6.74 -1.31 9.50
C SER A 287 -7.93 -1.81 8.68
N GLY A 288 -8.37 -3.04 8.98
CA GLY A 288 -9.64 -3.57 8.50
C GLY A 288 -10.77 -2.85 9.21
N GLY A 289 -10.88 -3.09 10.51
CA GLY A 289 -11.81 -2.42 11.42
C GLY A 289 -12.72 -3.44 12.07
N SER A 290 -14.00 -3.45 11.74
CA SER A 290 -14.92 -4.50 12.21
C SER A 290 -15.52 -5.23 11.03
N GLY A 291 -15.52 -6.56 11.05
CA GLY A 291 -15.99 -7.42 9.97
C GLY A 291 -14.87 -8.29 9.43
N ASN A 292 -15.17 -9.15 8.47
CA ASN A 292 -14.18 -10.06 7.91
C ASN A 292 -13.46 -9.37 6.74
N ASP A 293 -12.30 -8.80 7.03
CA ASP A 293 -11.57 -7.92 6.14
C ASP A 293 -10.44 -8.64 5.40
N ARG A 294 -10.08 -8.06 4.25
CA ARG A 294 -8.96 -8.55 3.44
C ARG A 294 -7.99 -7.43 3.13
N VAL A 295 -6.79 -7.51 3.70
CA VAL A 295 -5.67 -6.62 3.39
C VAL A 295 -4.63 -7.34 2.54
N THR A 296 -4.30 -6.77 1.38
CA THR A 296 -3.19 -7.21 0.53
C THR A 296 -2.19 -6.08 0.34
N ILE A 297 -0.94 -6.30 0.74
CA ILE A 297 0.16 -5.36 0.58
C ILE A 297 1.26 -5.98 -0.28
N SER A 298 1.76 -5.25 -1.26
CA SER A 298 2.81 -5.73 -2.16
C SER A 298 3.87 -4.67 -2.46
N GLY A 299 5.14 -5.02 -2.30
CA GLY A 299 6.27 -4.22 -2.79
C GLY A 299 7.06 -4.95 -3.87
N THR A 300 7.24 -4.33 -5.04
CA THR A 300 8.00 -4.92 -6.15
C THR A 300 9.08 -3.99 -6.67
N GLY A 301 10.35 -4.37 -6.48
CA GLY A 301 11.49 -3.71 -7.10
C GLY A 301 12.01 -4.53 -8.28
N SER A 302 12.04 -3.96 -9.48
CA SER A 302 12.50 -4.63 -10.69
C SER A 302 13.58 -3.82 -11.41
N GLY A 303 14.83 -4.30 -11.41
CA GLY A 303 15.95 -3.49 -11.85
C GLY A 303 17.19 -4.25 -12.28
N GLY A 304 17.85 -3.78 -13.35
CA GLY A 304 19.10 -4.40 -13.84
C GLY A 304 20.16 -4.52 -12.74
N ASN A 305 20.35 -3.49 -11.90
CA ASN A 305 21.37 -3.46 -10.84
C ASN A 305 20.74 -3.15 -9.47
N GLY A 306 20.00 -4.08 -8.86
CA GLY A 306 19.56 -3.97 -7.46
C GLY A 306 18.11 -3.56 -7.25
N GLY A 307 17.17 -4.41 -7.64
CA GLY A 307 15.77 -4.24 -7.21
C GLY A 307 15.62 -4.51 -5.71
N SER A 308 14.87 -3.64 -5.02
CA SER A 308 14.42 -3.85 -3.65
C SER A 308 12.90 -3.90 -3.58
N GLY A 309 12.35 -4.98 -3.04
CA GLY A 309 10.92 -5.12 -2.78
C GLY A 309 10.67 -5.09 -1.28
N ILE A 310 9.77 -4.22 -0.83
CA ILE A 310 9.35 -4.18 0.58
C ILE A 310 7.83 -4.18 0.69
N GLY A 311 7.25 -5.16 1.38
CA GLY A 311 5.80 -5.17 1.61
C GLY A 311 5.39 -4.05 2.57
N LEU A 312 5.78 -4.20 3.84
CA LEU A 312 5.50 -3.31 4.95
C LEU A 312 6.81 -2.91 5.64
N SER A 313 7.06 -1.60 5.80
CA SER A 313 8.23 -1.03 6.45
C SER A 313 7.81 0.02 7.48
N ARG A 314 8.33 -0.06 8.71
CA ARG A 314 8.05 0.92 9.78
C ARG A 314 6.56 1.24 9.96
N GLY A 315 5.70 0.26 9.69
CA GLY A 315 4.26 0.43 9.65
C GLY A 315 3.54 -0.51 10.59
N SER A 316 2.22 -0.38 10.63
CA SER A 316 1.34 -1.25 11.41
C SER A 316 0.15 -1.73 10.59
N ILE A 317 -0.21 -2.99 10.78
CA ILE A 317 -1.50 -3.55 10.39
C ILE A 317 -2.22 -4.02 11.64
N ASP A 318 -3.49 -3.67 11.76
CA ASP A 318 -4.39 -4.12 12.83
C ASP A 318 -5.77 -4.38 12.24
N MET A 319 -6.18 -5.64 12.13
CA MET A 319 -7.42 -5.97 11.42
C MET A 319 -8.67 -5.81 12.27
N GLY A 320 -8.55 -5.88 13.60
CA GLY A 320 -9.63 -5.54 14.52
C GLY A 320 -10.51 -6.74 14.85
N GLU A 321 -11.83 -6.62 14.67
CA GLU A 321 -12.77 -7.71 14.95
C GLU A 321 -13.15 -8.42 13.65
N GLY A 322 -13.10 -9.76 13.61
CA GLY A 322 -13.53 -10.55 12.46
C GLY A 322 -12.55 -11.66 12.12
N ASN A 323 -12.92 -12.52 11.17
CA ASN A 323 -12.01 -13.51 10.61
C ASN A 323 -11.31 -12.89 9.40
N ASP A 324 -10.11 -12.39 9.60
CA ASP A 324 -9.42 -11.54 8.65
C ASP A 324 -8.42 -12.29 7.79
N THR A 325 -8.07 -11.69 6.66
CA THR A 325 -6.99 -12.19 5.82
C THR A 325 -5.99 -11.09 5.50
N ILE A 326 -4.77 -11.29 5.99
CA ILE A 326 -3.61 -10.43 5.72
C ILE A 326 -2.70 -11.17 4.72
N THR A 327 -2.42 -10.54 3.58
CA THR A 327 -1.41 -11.02 2.62
C THR A 327 -0.37 -9.94 2.40
N ILE A 328 0.87 -10.19 2.80
CA ILE A 328 1.99 -9.28 2.58
C ILE A 328 3.02 -9.96 1.69
N SER A 329 3.39 -9.30 0.61
CA SER A 329 4.33 -9.83 -0.36
C SER A 329 5.42 -8.82 -0.71
N SER A 330 6.64 -9.31 -0.87
CA SER A 330 7.73 -8.54 -1.47
C SER A 330 8.40 -9.32 -2.58
N SER A 331 8.77 -8.63 -3.65
CA SER A 331 9.48 -9.21 -4.77
C SER A 331 10.62 -8.30 -5.24
N ALA A 332 11.80 -8.87 -5.36
CA ALA A 332 12.98 -8.23 -5.90
C ALA A 332 13.50 -9.00 -7.11
N PHE A 333 13.59 -8.33 -8.25
CA PHE A 333 14.08 -8.89 -9.51
C PHE A 333 15.25 -8.06 -10.05
N GLY A 334 16.31 -8.72 -10.51
CA GLY A 334 17.45 -8.02 -11.08
C GLY A 334 18.69 -8.86 -11.32
N SER A 335 19.81 -8.21 -11.65
CA SER A 335 21.07 -8.90 -11.97
C SER A 335 22.19 -8.68 -10.96
N LEU A 336 22.05 -7.76 -9.99
CA LEU A 336 23.02 -7.49 -8.91
C LEU A 336 22.25 -7.11 -7.63
N GLY A 337 22.74 -7.48 -6.44
CA GLY A 337 22.39 -6.86 -5.14
C GLY A 337 20.89 -6.74 -4.82
N LEU A 338 20.20 -7.86 -4.64
CA LEU A 338 18.75 -7.88 -4.40
C LEU A 338 18.40 -7.87 -2.90
N GLY A 339 17.34 -7.15 -2.55
CA GLY A 339 16.76 -7.16 -1.21
C GLY A 339 15.25 -7.31 -1.29
N SER A 340 14.70 -8.38 -0.73
CA SER A 340 13.26 -8.56 -0.61
C SER A 340 12.91 -8.74 0.84
N THR A 341 12.15 -7.82 1.43
CA THR A 341 11.67 -7.98 2.81
C THR A 341 10.17 -7.76 2.87
N ALA A 342 9.40 -8.78 3.22
CA ALA A 342 7.95 -8.63 3.21
C ALA A 342 7.47 -7.77 4.38
N VAL A 343 8.01 -7.97 5.58
CA VAL A 343 7.73 -7.16 6.77
C VAL A 343 9.03 -6.74 7.45
N ASN A 344 9.28 -5.43 7.59
CA ASN A 344 10.49 -4.86 8.19
C ASN A 344 10.16 -3.80 9.25
N GLU A 345 10.75 -3.89 10.44
CA GLU A 345 10.57 -2.90 11.52
C GLU A 345 9.09 -2.54 11.78
N SER A 346 8.21 -3.54 11.71
CA SER A 346 6.76 -3.34 11.64
C SER A 346 5.99 -4.24 12.60
N THR A 347 4.70 -3.95 12.74
CA THR A 347 3.75 -4.77 13.51
C THR A 347 2.62 -5.24 12.59
N VAL A 348 2.26 -6.52 12.70
CA VAL A 348 1.12 -7.12 12.00
C VAL A 348 0.29 -7.85 13.05
N ARG A 349 -0.98 -7.47 13.19
CA ARG A 349 -1.94 -8.14 14.08
C ARG A 349 -3.15 -8.58 13.27
N GLY A 350 -3.57 -9.82 13.47
CA GLY A 350 -4.90 -10.30 13.08
C GLY A 350 -5.93 -9.54 13.90
N GLY A 351 -6.18 -9.96 15.14
CA GLY A 351 -7.10 -9.25 16.03
C GLY A 351 -7.93 -10.22 16.83
N ASP A 352 -9.24 -10.01 16.84
CA ASP A 352 -10.22 -10.96 17.39
C ASP A 352 -10.87 -11.74 16.25
N GLY A 353 -10.70 -13.07 16.20
CA GLY A 353 -11.29 -13.96 15.22
C GLY A 353 -10.25 -14.95 14.69
N ASN A 354 -10.68 -15.85 13.80
CA ASN A 354 -9.77 -16.85 13.21
C ASN A 354 -9.12 -16.26 11.96
N ASP A 355 -7.89 -15.78 12.11
CA ASP A 355 -7.20 -14.98 11.10
C ASP A 355 -6.25 -15.79 10.23
N VAL A 356 -6.03 -15.29 9.01
CA VAL A 356 -5.02 -15.83 8.10
C VAL A 356 -3.97 -14.77 7.81
N ILE A 357 -2.74 -15.00 8.26
CA ILE A 357 -1.59 -14.13 8.01
C ILE A 357 -0.62 -14.83 7.07
N ALA A 358 -0.54 -14.37 5.82
CA ALA A 358 0.36 -14.90 4.81
C ALA A 358 1.42 -13.87 4.41
N ILE A 359 2.69 -14.17 4.69
CA ILE A 359 3.84 -13.29 4.45
C ILE A 359 4.83 -14.01 3.54
N THR A 360 5.20 -13.37 2.42
CA THR A 360 6.08 -14.00 1.41
C THR A 360 7.08 -13.00 0.84
N ALA A 361 8.36 -13.30 0.97
CA ALA A 361 9.44 -12.54 0.34
C ALA A 361 10.13 -13.37 -0.74
N ILE A 362 10.28 -12.79 -1.93
CA ILE A 362 10.93 -13.42 -3.07
C ILE A 362 12.06 -12.54 -3.59
N ALA A 363 13.27 -13.08 -3.68
CA ALA A 363 14.40 -12.44 -4.37
C ALA A 363 14.92 -13.35 -5.49
N LYS A 364 14.83 -12.91 -6.74
CA LYS A 364 15.28 -13.67 -7.91
C LYS A 364 16.30 -12.89 -8.71
N SER A 365 17.52 -13.42 -8.75
CA SER A 365 18.62 -12.87 -9.53
C SER A 365 18.79 -13.63 -10.84
N SER A 366 19.29 -12.94 -11.87
CA SER A 366 19.82 -13.59 -13.07
C SER A 366 21.33 -13.88 -12.96
N ASN A 367 21.99 -13.40 -11.90
CA ASN A 367 23.39 -13.67 -11.62
C ASN A 367 23.59 -14.13 -10.17
N PRO A 368 24.52 -15.08 -9.92
CA PRO A 368 24.83 -15.60 -8.59
C PRO A 368 25.61 -14.57 -7.75
N ILE A 369 24.92 -13.59 -7.18
CA ILE A 369 25.49 -12.53 -6.35
C ILE A 369 24.71 -12.45 -5.03
N LEU A 370 25.37 -11.96 -3.97
CA LEU A 370 24.76 -11.72 -2.67
C LEU A 370 23.48 -10.89 -2.77
N GLY A 371 22.42 -11.41 -2.18
CA GLY A 371 21.12 -10.79 -2.05
C GLY A 371 20.32 -11.54 -0.99
N THR A 372 19.30 -10.89 -0.44
CA THR A 372 18.55 -11.37 0.71
C THR A 372 17.05 -11.39 0.43
N ALA A 373 16.38 -12.44 0.90
CA ALA A 373 14.93 -12.49 1.07
C ALA A 373 14.64 -12.73 2.55
N SER A 374 13.80 -11.88 3.15
CA SER A 374 13.33 -12.05 4.52
C SER A 374 11.80 -11.94 4.56
N GLY A 375 11.13 -12.97 5.08
CA GLY A 375 9.68 -12.90 5.28
C GLY A 375 9.36 -11.81 6.30
N VAL A 376 9.93 -11.94 7.51
CA VAL A 376 9.76 -11.00 8.62
C VAL A 376 11.13 -10.64 9.19
N SER A 377 11.43 -9.34 9.31
CA SER A 377 12.68 -8.82 9.87
C SER A 377 12.42 -7.71 10.89
N LYS A 378 13.06 -7.77 12.07
CA LYS A 378 12.95 -6.77 13.14
C LYS A 378 11.51 -6.39 13.50
N SER A 379 10.60 -7.34 13.43
CA SER A 379 9.16 -7.10 13.44
C SER A 379 8.42 -8.02 14.41
N GLN A 380 7.15 -7.70 14.63
CA GLN A 380 6.23 -8.55 15.36
C GLN A 380 5.06 -8.96 14.47
N VAL A 381 4.74 -10.25 14.48
CA VAL A 381 3.50 -10.80 13.92
C VAL A 381 2.72 -11.44 15.08
N ASP A 382 1.43 -11.13 15.18
CA ASP A 382 0.52 -11.61 16.23
C ASP A 382 -0.77 -12.09 15.55
N GLY A 383 -1.20 -13.33 15.80
CA GLY A 383 -2.52 -13.82 15.36
C GLY A 383 -3.61 -13.08 16.12
N GLY A 384 -3.60 -13.19 17.45
CA GLY A 384 -4.48 -12.44 18.33
C GLY A 384 -5.34 -13.38 19.17
N ARG A 385 -6.66 -13.25 19.12
CA ARG A 385 -7.58 -14.22 19.71
C ARG A 385 -8.25 -14.98 18.59
N GLY A 386 -8.38 -16.29 18.71
CA GLY A 386 -9.00 -17.16 17.72
C GLY A 386 -8.01 -18.23 17.26
N ASP A 387 -8.49 -19.20 16.48
CA ASP A 387 -7.61 -20.22 15.90
C ASP A 387 -6.97 -19.65 14.62
N ASP A 388 -5.72 -19.20 14.72
CA ASP A 388 -5.05 -18.44 13.67
C ASP A 388 -4.14 -19.29 12.78
N LEU A 389 -3.90 -18.78 11.58
CA LEU A 389 -3.06 -19.42 10.58
C LEU A 389 -1.98 -18.48 10.07
N ILE A 390 -0.77 -18.66 10.57
CA ILE A 390 0.39 -17.84 10.23
C ILE A 390 1.32 -18.62 9.30
N ARG A 391 1.51 -18.09 8.08
CA ARG A 391 2.42 -18.64 7.07
C ARG A 391 3.46 -17.62 6.65
N ILE A 392 4.72 -17.91 6.91
CA ILE A 392 5.84 -17.05 6.56
C ILE A 392 6.80 -17.81 5.65
N SER A 393 7.15 -17.21 4.51
CA SER A 393 8.13 -17.79 3.59
C SER A 393 9.09 -16.78 3.01
N ALA A 394 10.34 -17.19 2.84
CA ALA A 394 11.34 -16.46 2.08
C ALA A 394 12.02 -17.37 1.06
N GLN A 395 11.95 -16.95 -0.21
CA GLN A 395 12.44 -17.72 -1.34
C GLN A 395 13.48 -16.96 -2.11
N VAL A 396 14.58 -17.65 -2.43
CA VAL A 396 15.62 -17.11 -3.30
C VAL A 396 15.89 -18.02 -4.48
N GLY A 397 16.23 -17.42 -5.63
CA GLY A 397 16.37 -18.15 -6.90
C GLY A 397 17.70 -18.88 -7.12
N ASP A 398 18.79 -18.46 -6.46
CA ASP A 398 20.16 -18.91 -6.73
C ASP A 398 20.93 -19.23 -5.43
N SER A 399 21.96 -20.10 -5.53
CA SER A 399 22.70 -20.68 -4.39
C SER A 399 23.52 -19.71 -3.52
N PHE A 400 23.67 -18.44 -3.91
CA PHE A 400 24.41 -17.42 -3.14
C PHE A 400 23.52 -16.39 -2.44
N LEU A 401 22.20 -16.55 -2.58
CA LEU A 401 21.22 -15.70 -1.93
C LEU A 401 20.84 -16.27 -0.55
N LEU A 402 20.51 -15.38 0.37
CA LEU A 402 20.10 -15.73 1.73
C LEU A 402 18.58 -15.61 1.87
N GLY A 403 17.90 -16.71 2.19
CA GLY A 403 16.45 -16.74 2.42
C GLY A 403 16.14 -17.03 3.89
N TYR A 404 15.65 -16.04 4.62
CA TYR A 404 15.26 -16.15 6.02
C TYR A 404 13.74 -16.04 6.18
N GLY A 405 13.09 -17.06 6.75
CA GLY A 405 11.66 -16.97 7.06
C GLY A 405 11.39 -15.80 8.02
N VAL A 406 11.98 -15.87 9.21
CA VAL A 406 11.87 -14.88 10.29
C VAL A 406 13.27 -14.56 10.82
N SER A 407 13.62 -13.27 10.91
CA SER A 407 14.92 -12.80 11.41
C SER A 407 14.78 -11.67 12.43
N GLN A 408 15.43 -11.76 13.59
CA GLN A 408 15.41 -10.74 14.65
C GLN A 408 13.99 -10.31 15.05
N SER A 409 13.06 -11.26 15.09
CA SER A 409 11.62 -10.98 15.12
C SER A 409 10.87 -11.91 16.05
N LYS A 410 9.65 -11.50 16.40
CA LYS A 410 8.71 -12.31 17.17
C LYS A 410 7.50 -12.68 16.32
N VAL A 411 7.11 -13.94 16.36
CA VAL A 411 5.82 -14.43 15.87
C VAL A 411 5.06 -15.02 17.05
N ASN A 412 3.80 -14.62 17.23
CA ASN A 412 2.91 -15.07 18.27
C ASN A 412 1.62 -15.60 17.65
N GLY A 413 1.18 -16.80 18.04
CA GLY A 413 -0.16 -17.31 17.70
C GLY A 413 -1.20 -16.49 18.45
N GLY A 414 -1.18 -16.56 19.78
CA GLY A 414 -2.03 -15.76 20.64
C GLY A 414 -2.89 -16.64 21.54
N ASP A 415 -4.20 -16.40 21.58
CA ASP A 415 -5.16 -17.24 22.29
C ASP A 415 -5.93 -18.08 21.26
N GLY A 416 -5.79 -19.40 21.25
CA GLY A 416 -6.47 -20.28 20.31
C GLY A 416 -5.62 -21.47 19.92
N ASN A 417 -6.09 -22.33 19.01
CA ASN A 417 -5.29 -23.44 18.49
C ASN A 417 -4.65 -23.00 17.18
N ASP A 418 -3.44 -22.46 17.26
CA ASP A 418 -2.81 -21.77 16.15
C ASP A 418 -1.98 -22.70 15.30
N VAL A 419 -1.84 -22.36 14.02
CA VAL A 419 -0.98 -23.06 13.07
C VAL A 419 0.08 -22.11 12.54
N ILE A 420 1.34 -22.36 12.93
CA ILE A 420 2.48 -21.54 12.55
C ILE A 420 3.38 -22.34 11.61
N THR A 421 3.47 -21.89 10.36
CA THR A 421 4.35 -22.46 9.32
C THR A 421 5.40 -21.45 8.88
N ILE A 422 6.68 -21.81 9.01
CA ILE A 422 7.80 -20.92 8.66
C ILE A 422 8.82 -21.66 7.81
N SER A 423 9.17 -21.05 6.68
CA SER A 423 10.19 -21.56 5.76
C SER A 423 11.11 -20.44 5.27
N GLY A 424 12.38 -20.80 5.04
CA GLY A 424 13.34 -19.97 4.35
C GLY A 424 14.31 -20.85 3.59
N THR A 425 14.76 -20.41 2.42
CA THR A 425 15.71 -21.20 1.61
C THR A 425 17.01 -21.51 2.36
N THR A 426 17.49 -20.59 3.20
CA THR A 426 18.70 -20.77 4.01
C THR A 426 18.35 -21.27 5.40
N LEU A 427 17.63 -20.46 6.17
CA LEU A 427 17.12 -20.77 7.50
C LEU A 427 15.67 -20.32 7.61
N ALA A 428 14.83 -21.10 8.31
CA ALA A 428 13.50 -20.64 8.69
C ALA A 428 13.58 -19.54 9.75
N LEU A 429 14.52 -19.66 10.70
CA LEU A 429 14.69 -18.76 11.84
C LEU A 429 16.14 -18.23 11.92
N ASP A 430 16.29 -16.96 12.29
CA ASP A 430 17.57 -16.28 12.52
C ASP A 430 17.41 -15.27 13.66
N ASP A 431 17.83 -15.61 14.88
CA ASP A 431 17.58 -14.79 16.08
C ASP A 431 16.08 -14.48 16.26
N ALA A 432 15.24 -15.51 16.16
CA ALA A 432 13.78 -15.37 16.21
C ALA A 432 13.16 -16.03 17.44
N LEU A 433 12.04 -15.46 17.90
CA LEU A 433 11.15 -16.07 18.90
C LEU A 433 9.81 -16.41 18.26
N ILE A 434 9.47 -17.69 18.26
CA ILE A 434 8.17 -18.19 17.83
C ILE A 434 7.42 -18.68 19.06
N TYR A 435 6.25 -18.12 19.33
CA TYR A 435 5.44 -18.41 20.51
C TYR A 435 4.04 -18.85 20.08
N GLY A 436 3.56 -19.99 20.59
CA GLY A 436 2.19 -20.47 20.36
C GLY A 436 1.20 -19.60 21.11
N GLY A 437 1.29 -19.65 22.44
CA GLY A 437 0.50 -18.79 23.32
C GLY A 437 -0.35 -19.63 24.24
N LYS A 438 -1.67 -19.44 24.21
CA LYS A 438 -2.62 -20.34 24.89
C LYS A 438 -3.35 -21.18 23.85
N GLY A 439 -3.49 -22.47 24.10
CA GLY A 439 -4.27 -23.40 23.28
C GLY A 439 -3.42 -24.57 22.83
N ASN A 440 -3.87 -25.33 21.83
CA ASN A 440 -3.11 -26.49 21.33
C ASN A 440 -2.50 -26.14 19.98
N ASP A 441 -1.27 -25.66 20.00
CA ASP A 441 -0.65 -25.04 18.84
C ASP A 441 0.12 -26.05 17.98
N VAL A 442 0.25 -25.74 16.69
CA VAL A 442 0.93 -26.59 15.71
C VAL A 442 2.03 -25.82 15.00
N PHE A 443 3.25 -26.33 15.11
CA PHE A 443 4.45 -25.72 14.56
C PHE A 443 5.05 -26.56 13.44
N ASN A 444 5.03 -26.03 12.22
CA ASN A 444 5.82 -26.55 11.10
C ASN A 444 6.87 -25.51 10.71
N THR A 445 7.95 -25.51 11.46
CA THR A 445 9.07 -24.60 11.27
C THR A 445 10.28 -25.37 10.77
N GLY A 446 11.03 -24.80 9.82
CA GLY A 446 12.32 -25.37 9.42
C GLY A 446 13.44 -25.16 10.46
N ARG A 447 14.65 -25.57 10.09
CA ARG A 447 15.90 -25.30 10.83
C ARG A 447 16.19 -23.81 10.96
N GLY A 448 16.87 -23.40 12.04
CA GLY A 448 17.26 -22.01 12.23
C GLY A 448 17.81 -21.70 13.61
N ASP A 449 18.32 -20.49 13.78
CA ASP A 449 18.73 -19.96 15.09
C ASP A 449 17.52 -19.26 15.73
N GLY A 450 17.14 -19.70 16.93
CA GLY A 450 15.98 -19.13 17.61
C GLY A 450 15.32 -20.05 18.63
N THR A 451 14.25 -19.54 19.23
CA THR A 451 13.44 -20.25 20.21
C THR A 451 12.03 -20.48 19.68
N ILE A 452 11.53 -21.70 19.87
CA ILE A 452 10.12 -22.05 19.66
C ILE A 452 9.56 -22.46 21.01
N ASP A 453 8.50 -21.81 21.46
CA ASP A 453 7.86 -22.05 22.74
C ASP A 453 6.36 -22.30 22.51
N GLY A 454 5.89 -23.50 22.88
CA GLY A 454 4.48 -23.86 22.75
C GLY A 454 3.57 -23.01 23.63
N GLY A 455 4.06 -22.64 24.83
CA GLY A 455 3.27 -21.91 25.80
C GLY A 455 2.37 -22.83 26.62
N ALA A 456 1.08 -22.50 26.68
CA ALA A 456 0.12 -23.17 27.53
C ALA A 456 -0.86 -24.00 26.71
N GLY A 457 -0.73 -25.32 26.80
CA GLY A 457 -1.73 -26.26 26.32
C GLY A 457 -1.09 -27.58 25.93
N LYS A 458 -1.50 -28.14 24.79
CA LYS A 458 -0.93 -29.39 24.27
C LYS A 458 -0.43 -29.15 22.85
N ASP A 459 0.84 -28.81 22.76
CA ASP A 459 1.45 -28.29 21.55
C ASP A 459 2.18 -29.38 20.76
N LEU A 460 2.19 -29.22 19.43
CA LEU A 460 2.78 -30.16 18.48
C LEU A 460 3.81 -29.46 17.59
N ILE A 461 5.03 -30.00 17.55
CA ILE A 461 6.06 -29.58 16.59
C ILE A 461 6.44 -30.72 15.62
N PHE A 462 6.54 -30.39 14.33
CA PHE A 462 7.09 -31.27 13.30
C PHE A 462 8.63 -31.12 13.24
N LEU A 463 9.34 -32.25 13.25
CA LEU A 463 10.81 -32.32 13.22
C LEU A 463 11.36 -32.92 11.90
N ASP A 464 10.57 -32.88 10.83
CA ASP A 464 10.92 -33.49 9.53
C ASP A 464 12.12 -32.83 8.83
N PHE A 465 12.57 -31.67 9.31
CA PHE A 465 13.80 -31.01 8.83
C PHE A 465 15.09 -31.61 9.40
N PHE A 466 15.00 -32.50 10.41
CA PHE A 466 16.18 -33.04 11.09
C PHE A 466 16.98 -33.98 10.18
N ASP A 467 18.30 -33.79 10.16
CA ASP A 467 19.25 -34.64 9.45
C ASP A 467 20.38 -35.08 10.38
N ALA A 468 20.38 -36.35 10.77
CA ALA A 468 21.35 -36.93 11.69
C ALA A 468 22.81 -36.87 11.17
N ALA A 469 23.02 -36.66 9.86
CA ALA A 469 24.35 -36.52 9.29
C ALA A 469 24.98 -35.14 9.56
N THR A 470 24.15 -34.11 9.76
CA THR A 470 24.59 -32.71 9.82
C THR A 470 24.12 -31.99 11.08
N MET A 471 23.32 -32.65 11.92
CA MET A 471 22.71 -32.08 13.12
C MET A 471 22.94 -32.95 14.36
N THR A 472 22.85 -32.31 15.51
CA THR A 472 22.81 -32.98 16.82
C THR A 472 21.57 -32.54 17.58
N ILE A 473 21.01 -33.44 18.38
CA ILE A 473 19.83 -33.19 19.20
C ILE A 473 20.08 -33.60 20.64
N MET A 474 19.64 -32.76 21.58
CA MET A 474 19.70 -33.02 23.02
C MET A 474 18.36 -32.71 23.66
N ALA A 475 17.82 -33.64 24.42
CA ALA A 475 16.62 -33.38 25.22
C ALA A 475 16.94 -32.46 26.41
N GLN A 476 16.12 -31.42 26.60
CA GLN A 476 16.14 -30.53 27.75
C GLN A 476 14.92 -30.85 28.64
N GLY A 477 14.96 -32.02 29.28
CA GLY A 477 13.81 -32.57 30.00
C GLY A 477 12.77 -33.19 29.07
N ASN A 478 11.53 -33.31 29.55
CA ASN A 478 10.47 -34.01 28.80
C ASN A 478 9.79 -33.15 27.72
N LYS A 479 9.88 -31.82 27.83
CA LYS A 479 9.14 -30.87 26.97
C LYS A 479 10.05 -29.91 26.18
N GLY A 480 11.35 -30.18 26.13
CA GLY A 480 12.30 -29.30 25.47
C GLY A 480 13.37 -30.04 24.69
N LEU A 481 13.82 -29.43 23.60
CA LEU A 481 14.92 -29.91 22.75
C LEU A 481 15.90 -28.77 22.48
N GLN A 482 17.18 -29.10 22.41
CA GLN A 482 18.20 -28.28 21.77
C GLN A 482 18.66 -29.00 20.51
N ILE A 483 18.54 -28.33 19.36
CA ILE A 483 19.04 -28.85 18.09
C ILE A 483 20.14 -27.90 17.61
N THR A 484 21.29 -28.44 17.24
CA THR A 484 22.37 -27.64 16.64
C THR A 484 22.82 -28.29 15.33
N GLY A 485 23.24 -27.46 14.39
CA GLY A 485 23.75 -27.92 13.11
C GLY A 485 24.52 -26.83 12.39
N ALA A 486 24.87 -27.09 11.14
CA ALA A 486 25.45 -26.10 10.25
C ALA A 486 24.74 -26.09 8.90
N VAL A 487 24.69 -24.92 8.26
CA VAL A 487 24.30 -24.78 6.86
C VAL A 487 25.44 -24.17 6.08
N GLU A 488 25.62 -24.57 4.83
CA GLU A 488 26.63 -23.94 3.97
C GLU A 488 26.05 -22.67 3.36
N VAL A 489 26.68 -21.53 3.66
CA VAL A 489 26.39 -20.23 3.06
C VAL A 489 27.62 -19.77 2.29
N ALA A 490 27.49 -19.66 0.96
CA ALA A 490 28.57 -19.19 0.09
C ALA A 490 29.92 -19.93 0.33
N GLY A 491 29.88 -21.25 0.47
CA GLY A 491 31.07 -22.06 0.68
C GLY A 491 31.57 -22.12 2.13
N LYS A 492 30.85 -21.52 3.09
CA LYS A 492 31.24 -21.47 4.50
C LYS A 492 30.17 -22.09 5.40
N PRO A 493 30.54 -22.95 6.34
CA PRO A 493 29.60 -23.45 7.33
C PRO A 493 29.20 -22.31 8.28
N VAL A 494 27.89 -22.11 8.42
CA VAL A 494 27.26 -21.21 9.40
C VAL A 494 26.52 -22.10 10.39
N GLY A 495 26.97 -22.08 11.64
CA GLY A 495 26.32 -22.82 12.72
C GLY A 495 24.98 -22.18 13.09
N TRP A 496 24.04 -22.99 13.54
CA TRP A 496 22.76 -22.54 14.09
C TRP A 496 22.38 -23.38 15.31
N SER A 497 21.53 -22.81 16.16
CA SER A 497 21.10 -23.41 17.40
C SER A 497 19.62 -23.12 17.63
N GLN A 498 18.79 -24.16 17.63
CA GLN A 498 17.36 -24.03 17.89
C GLN A 498 17.02 -24.58 19.26
N THR A 499 16.31 -23.79 20.06
CA THR A 499 15.76 -24.21 21.34
C THR A 499 14.25 -24.38 21.19
N ILE A 500 13.73 -25.55 21.56
CA ILE A 500 12.30 -25.85 21.59
C ILE A 500 11.91 -26.03 23.05
N LEU A 501 10.85 -25.35 23.51
CA LEU A 501 10.39 -25.33 24.89
C LEU A 501 8.88 -25.58 24.96
N ASN A 502 8.44 -26.06 26.13
CA ASN A 502 7.03 -26.24 26.46
C ASN A 502 6.23 -27.00 25.37
N MET A 503 6.83 -28.04 24.78
CA MET A 503 6.14 -28.88 23.80
C MET A 503 5.69 -30.20 24.43
N GLU A 504 4.43 -30.57 24.22
CA GLU A 504 3.87 -31.85 24.66
C GLU A 504 4.02 -32.96 23.62
N GLN A 505 4.12 -32.61 22.33
CA GLN A 505 4.17 -33.57 21.23
C GLN A 505 5.23 -33.22 20.19
N PHE A 506 5.93 -34.25 19.73
CA PHE A 506 6.97 -34.15 18.71
C PHE A 506 6.68 -35.16 17.60
N GLN A 507 6.55 -34.70 16.37
CA GLN A 507 6.27 -35.57 15.22
C GLN A 507 7.50 -35.73 14.32
N VAL A 508 7.79 -36.96 13.94
CA VAL A 508 8.80 -37.34 12.94
C VAL A 508 8.16 -38.28 11.93
N GLY A 509 8.00 -37.82 10.68
CA GLY A 509 7.25 -38.51 9.64
C GLY A 509 5.80 -38.75 10.07
N SER A 510 5.45 -40.00 10.34
CA SER A 510 4.10 -40.40 10.80
C SER A 510 4.03 -40.74 12.29
N THR A 511 5.16 -40.72 13.01
CA THR A 511 5.25 -41.12 14.41
C THR A 511 5.17 -39.88 15.31
N ILE A 512 4.35 -39.95 16.37
CA ILE A 512 4.23 -38.90 17.38
C ILE A 512 4.80 -39.41 18.70
N PHE A 513 5.71 -38.64 19.28
CA PHE A 513 6.29 -38.86 20.60
C PHE A 513 5.66 -37.90 21.61
N THR A 514 5.48 -38.36 22.84
CA THR A 514 4.90 -37.56 23.94
C THR A 514 5.95 -36.97 24.88
N THR A 515 7.23 -37.25 24.62
CA THR A 515 8.35 -36.65 25.33
C THR A 515 9.49 -36.34 24.38
N ALA A 516 10.22 -35.27 24.69
CA ALA A 516 11.42 -34.87 23.97
C ALA A 516 12.53 -35.93 24.03
N VAL A 517 12.63 -36.67 25.14
CA VAL A 517 13.61 -37.74 25.34
C VAL A 517 13.41 -38.87 24.34
N GLU A 518 12.15 -39.31 24.14
CA GLU A 518 11.81 -40.36 23.17
C GLU A 518 12.10 -39.90 21.74
N ALA A 519 11.71 -38.67 21.39
CA ALA A 519 11.97 -38.10 20.08
C ALA A 519 13.48 -38.00 19.77
N ALA A 520 14.28 -37.51 20.73
CA ALA A 520 15.73 -37.39 20.58
C ALA A 520 16.41 -38.75 20.42
N ALA A 521 16.02 -39.75 21.22
CA ALA A 521 16.56 -41.12 21.12
C ALA A 521 16.20 -41.79 19.78
N PHE A 522 15.05 -41.46 19.20
CA PHE A 522 14.65 -41.94 17.88
C PHE A 522 15.46 -41.29 16.75
N LEU A 523 15.65 -39.97 16.81
CA LEU A 523 16.34 -39.21 15.76
C LEU A 523 17.85 -39.42 15.76
N GLN A 524 18.45 -39.71 16.92
CA GLN A 524 19.88 -39.95 17.05
C GLN A 524 20.12 -41.18 17.97
N PRO A 525 20.00 -42.41 17.42
CA PRO A 525 20.27 -43.63 18.17
C PRO A 525 21.73 -43.68 18.61
N ALA A 526 21.96 -44.17 19.83
CA ALA A 526 23.28 -44.24 20.47
C ALA A 526 24.32 -45.10 19.74
#